data_AF-A0ABD5SNB7-F1
#
_entry.id   AF-A0ABD5SNB7-F1
#
_cell.length_a   1.000
_cell.length_b   1.000
_cell.length_c   1.000
_cell.angle_alpha   90.00
_cell.angle_beta   90.00
_cell.angle_gamma   90.00
#
_symmetry.space_group_name_H-M   'P 1'
#
loop_
_entity.id
_entity.type
_entity.pdbx_description
1 polymer ?
#
loop_
_entity_poly.entity_id
_entity_poly.type
_entity_poly.pdbx_seq_one_letter_code
_entity_poly.pdbx_strand_id
1 'polypeptide(L)'
;MTHNSKTYHFCSQACRDLFERDPGQYLNDPHPHLKEIEGVTVPRLPSGRAAGDFEIEIDNPISLGVGDRVTFTKTITDEDVRKFTEATSDTNALHLNEDFAAKTRFGGRIVHGTLVSGLISSALACFPGVTIYLTQNLEFKRPVSIGDTLVARCEIIETLEDSEFCLTTRVENEAGKLVIDGTVTVLIDDLPE
;
A
#
# COMPACT_ATOMS: atom_id res chain seq x y z
N MET A 1 -25.98 -3.78 -12.95
CA MET A 1 -26.62 -3.07 -14.08
C MET A 1 -26.12 -3.69 -15.38
N THR A 2 -26.97 -3.89 -16.38
CA THR A 2 -26.54 -4.41 -17.68
C THR A 2 -26.30 -3.27 -18.66
N HIS A 3 -25.13 -3.21 -19.29
CA HIS A 3 -24.76 -2.24 -20.32
C HIS A 3 -23.96 -2.96 -21.42
N ASN A 4 -24.30 -2.76 -22.70
CA ASN A 4 -23.67 -3.46 -23.85
C ASN A 4 -23.51 -4.98 -23.66
N SER A 5 -24.57 -5.64 -23.19
CA SER A 5 -24.61 -7.10 -22.95
C SER A 5 -23.61 -7.63 -21.91
N LYS A 6 -23.01 -6.74 -21.11
CA LYS A 6 -22.19 -7.07 -19.93
C LYS A 6 -22.90 -6.62 -18.66
N THR A 7 -22.78 -7.40 -17.59
CA THR A 7 -23.35 -7.07 -16.27
C THR A 7 -22.25 -6.48 -15.39
N TYR A 8 -22.51 -5.29 -14.87
CA TYR A 8 -21.60 -4.53 -14.00
C TYR A 8 -22.12 -4.53 -12.57
N HIS A 9 -21.23 -4.78 -11.61
CA HIS A 9 -21.48 -4.77 -10.17
C HIS A 9 -20.83 -3.54 -9.55
N PHE A 10 -21.51 -2.90 -8.60
CA PHE A 10 -21.07 -1.64 -8.00
C PHE A 10 -21.06 -1.75 -6.48
N CYS A 11 -20.04 -1.17 -5.85
CA CYS A 11 -19.88 -1.16 -4.39
C CYS A 11 -20.90 -0.26 -3.66
N SER A 12 -21.60 0.63 -4.38
CA SER A 12 -22.64 1.49 -3.82
C SER A 12 -23.60 2.01 -4.90
N GLN A 13 -24.77 2.50 -4.49
CA GLN A 13 -25.73 3.15 -5.39
C GLN A 13 -25.14 4.42 -6.03
N ALA A 14 -24.33 5.19 -5.29
CA ALA A 14 -23.66 6.37 -5.83
C ALA A 14 -22.70 6.05 -6.98
N CYS A 15 -21.93 4.96 -6.88
CA CYS A 15 -21.04 4.50 -7.96
C CYS A 15 -21.81 4.05 -9.20
N ARG A 16 -22.98 3.42 -9.00
CA ARG A 16 -23.89 3.06 -10.09
C ARG A 16 -24.44 4.31 -10.79
N ASP A 17 -24.89 5.30 -10.03
CA ASP A 17 -25.46 6.54 -10.59
C ASP A 17 -24.41 7.33 -11.39
N LEU A 18 -23.14 7.32 -10.97
CA LEU A 18 -22.03 7.91 -11.72
C LEU A 18 -21.78 7.17 -13.05
N PHE A 19 -21.76 5.84 -13.02
CA PHE A 19 -21.63 5.03 -14.24
C PHE A 19 -22.81 5.22 -15.20
N GLU A 20 -24.04 5.32 -14.70
CA GLU A 20 -25.23 5.58 -15.53
C GLU A 20 -25.19 6.95 -16.22
N ARG A 21 -24.53 7.95 -15.61
CA ARG A 21 -24.41 9.31 -16.16
C ARG A 21 -23.41 9.41 -17.31
N ASP A 22 -22.28 8.74 -17.20
CA ASP A 22 -21.26 8.73 -18.25
C ASP A 22 -20.55 7.37 -18.32
N PRO A 23 -21.17 6.35 -18.96
CA PRO A 23 -20.56 5.03 -19.09
C PRO A 23 -19.23 5.09 -19.85
N GLY A 24 -19.10 6.00 -20.82
CA GLY A 24 -17.92 6.10 -21.68
C GLY A 24 -16.63 6.39 -20.91
N GLN A 25 -16.72 7.16 -19.81
CA GLN A 25 -15.61 7.42 -18.90
C GLN A 25 -15.03 6.14 -18.28
N TYR A 26 -15.85 5.11 -18.10
CA TYR A 26 -15.47 3.85 -17.44
C TYR A 26 -15.28 2.68 -18.42
N LEU A 27 -15.66 2.87 -19.69
CA LEU A 27 -15.65 1.83 -20.73
C LEU A 27 -14.54 2.02 -21.76
N ASN A 28 -14.07 3.26 -21.97
CA ASN A 28 -13.05 3.59 -22.97
C ASN A 28 -11.61 3.40 -22.47
N ASP A 29 -11.45 3.08 -21.20
CA ASP A 29 -10.20 2.64 -20.60
C ASP A 29 -10.54 1.29 -19.94
N PRO A 30 -9.87 0.16 -20.26
CA PRO A 30 -9.96 -1.00 -19.39
C PRO A 30 -9.38 -0.52 -18.08
N HIS A 31 -10.27 -0.16 -17.14
CA HIS A 31 -9.99 0.38 -15.82
C HIS A 31 -8.50 0.28 -15.51
N PRO A 32 -7.71 1.38 -15.48
CA PRO A 32 -6.23 1.35 -15.60
C PRO A 32 -5.48 0.64 -14.45
N HIS A 33 -6.20 -0.15 -13.66
CA HIS A 33 -5.90 -0.72 -12.36
C HIS A 33 -6.11 -2.25 -12.34
N LEU A 34 -6.44 -2.89 -13.47
CA LEU A 34 -6.58 -4.35 -13.59
C LEU A 34 -5.63 -4.89 -14.67
N LYS A 35 -4.80 -5.89 -14.32
CA LYS A 35 -3.98 -6.64 -15.29
C LYS A 35 -4.37 -8.11 -15.28
N GLU A 36 -4.35 -8.73 -16.45
CA GLU A 36 -4.48 -10.17 -16.60
C GLU A 36 -3.08 -10.80 -16.55
N ILE A 37 -2.83 -11.62 -15.53
CA ILE A 37 -1.60 -12.39 -15.36
C ILE A 37 -2.02 -13.86 -15.32
N GLU A 38 -1.60 -14.64 -16.32
CA GLU A 38 -1.87 -16.09 -16.41
C GLU A 38 -3.36 -16.47 -16.25
N GLY A 39 -4.27 -15.65 -16.80
CA GLY A 39 -5.72 -15.90 -16.73
C GLY A 39 -6.40 -15.43 -15.43
N VAL A 40 -5.64 -14.80 -14.53
CA VAL A 40 -6.16 -14.18 -13.30
C VAL A 40 -6.19 -12.66 -13.50
N THR A 41 -7.38 -12.06 -13.32
CA THR A 41 -7.51 -10.60 -13.31
C THR A 41 -7.15 -10.10 -11.92
N VAL A 42 -5.97 -9.50 -11.78
CA VAL A 42 -5.49 -8.97 -10.51
C VAL A 42 -5.70 -7.45 -10.43
N PRO A 43 -6.24 -6.93 -9.31
CA PRO A 43 -6.26 -5.50 -9.04
C PRO A 43 -4.87 -5.05 -8.62
N ARG A 44 -4.19 -4.27 -9.47
CA ARG A 44 -2.97 -3.59 -9.02
C ARG A 44 -2.78 -2.24 -9.73
N LEU A 45 -3.03 -1.20 -8.92
CA LEU A 45 -2.30 0.08 -8.75
C LEU A 45 -2.99 1.35 -9.26
N PRO A 46 -2.58 2.51 -8.72
CA PRO A 46 -3.18 3.23 -7.59
C PRO A 46 -4.59 3.75 -7.90
N SER A 47 -5.47 3.86 -6.92
CA SER A 47 -6.70 4.63 -7.13
C SER A 47 -6.35 6.11 -7.39
N GLY A 48 -6.51 6.57 -8.62
CA GLY A 48 -6.30 7.96 -9.01
C GLY A 48 -4.84 8.43 -9.02
N ARG A 49 -4.53 9.48 -8.24
CA ARG A 49 -3.22 10.19 -8.21
C ARG A 49 -2.16 9.57 -7.27
N ALA A 50 -2.43 8.43 -6.61
CA ALA A 50 -1.43 7.84 -5.72
C ALA A 50 -0.21 7.35 -6.54
N ALA A 51 0.99 7.51 -6.01
CA ALA A 51 2.24 7.20 -6.72
C ALA A 51 2.95 5.99 -6.09
N GLY A 52 3.80 5.33 -6.87
CA GLY A 52 4.71 4.26 -6.42
C GLY A 52 4.65 3.02 -7.30
N ASP A 53 5.67 2.18 -7.14
CA ASP A 53 5.93 0.99 -7.96
C ASP A 53 5.87 -0.26 -7.10
N PHE A 54 5.33 -1.34 -7.67
CA PHE A 54 5.14 -2.57 -6.93
C PHE A 54 5.78 -3.75 -7.65
N GLU A 55 6.35 -4.65 -6.86
CA GLU A 55 6.97 -5.88 -7.34
C GLU A 55 6.37 -7.08 -6.60
N ILE A 56 6.29 -8.21 -7.29
CA ILE A 56 5.76 -9.48 -6.79
C ILE A 56 6.78 -10.55 -7.10
N GLU A 57 7.17 -11.29 -6.07
CA GLU A 57 8.02 -12.46 -6.17
C GLU A 57 7.26 -13.60 -5.45
N ILE A 58 6.35 -14.26 -6.18
CA ILE A 58 5.52 -15.35 -5.65
C ILE A 58 5.72 -16.59 -6.52
N ASP A 59 5.94 -17.74 -5.91
CA ASP A 59 6.20 -19.00 -6.62
C ASP A 59 4.93 -19.61 -7.23
N ASN A 60 3.79 -19.54 -6.52
CA ASN A 60 2.50 -20.00 -7.01
C ASN A 60 1.37 -19.01 -6.66
N PRO A 61 0.76 -18.31 -7.64
CA PRO A 61 -0.24 -17.27 -7.38
C PRO A 61 -1.56 -17.78 -6.80
N ILE A 62 -1.78 -19.11 -6.80
CA ILE A 62 -3.00 -19.75 -6.25
C ILE A 62 -2.73 -20.33 -4.86
N SER A 63 -1.47 -20.42 -4.42
CA SER A 63 -1.10 -21.00 -3.13
C SER A 63 0.12 -20.29 -2.56
N LEU A 64 -0.12 -19.33 -1.66
CA LEU A 64 0.94 -18.59 -0.98
C LEU A 64 1.71 -19.49 0.01
N GLY A 65 2.99 -19.21 0.19
CA GLY A 65 3.87 -19.97 1.06
C GLY A 65 5.11 -19.19 1.52
N VAL A 66 5.91 -19.84 2.37
CA VAL A 66 7.16 -19.27 2.88
C VAL A 66 8.12 -18.94 1.73
N GLY A 67 8.68 -17.73 1.77
CA GLY A 67 9.56 -17.18 0.74
C GLY A 67 8.85 -16.23 -0.24
N ASP A 68 7.52 -16.32 -0.35
CA ASP A 68 6.75 -15.38 -1.17
C ASP A 68 6.89 -13.96 -0.62
N ARG A 69 7.09 -13.02 -1.54
CA ARG A 69 7.44 -11.65 -1.20
C ARG A 69 6.76 -10.62 -2.10
N VAL A 70 6.43 -9.49 -1.48
CA VAL A 70 5.89 -8.30 -2.13
C VAL A 70 6.74 -7.09 -1.76
N THR A 71 6.94 -6.21 -2.74
CA THR A 71 7.67 -4.96 -2.54
C THR A 71 6.83 -3.78 -3.01
N PHE A 72 6.88 -2.67 -2.29
CA PHE A 72 6.36 -1.38 -2.71
C PHE A 72 7.42 -0.29 -2.55
N THR A 73 7.61 0.50 -3.60
CA THR A 73 8.58 1.60 -3.66
C THR A 73 7.85 2.92 -3.89
N LYS A 74 8.14 3.94 -3.07
CA LYS A 74 7.54 5.27 -3.22
C LYS A 74 8.44 6.37 -2.70
N THR A 75 8.51 7.49 -3.43
CA THR A 75 9.03 8.77 -2.93
C THR A 75 8.00 9.48 -2.07
N ILE A 76 8.35 9.80 -0.83
CA ILE A 76 7.45 10.51 0.09
C ILE A 76 7.53 12.01 -0.14
N THR A 77 6.42 12.62 -0.50
CA THR A 77 6.34 14.06 -0.82
C THR A 77 5.84 14.89 0.36
N ASP A 78 6.02 16.22 0.28
CA ASP A 78 5.39 17.16 1.24
C ASP A 78 3.86 17.05 1.21
N GLU A 79 3.28 16.75 0.03
CA GLU A 79 1.84 16.54 -0.13
C GLU A 79 1.37 15.29 0.64
N ASP A 80 2.15 14.20 0.62
CA ASP A 80 1.83 13.00 1.42
C ASP A 80 1.83 13.30 2.92
N VAL A 81 2.81 14.07 3.40
CA VAL A 81 2.90 14.51 4.80
C VAL A 81 1.67 15.33 5.19
N ARG A 82 1.25 16.28 4.33
CA ARG A 82 0.06 17.10 4.60
C ARG A 82 -1.23 16.28 4.61
N LYS A 83 -1.42 15.41 3.61
CA LYS A 83 -2.58 14.50 3.55
C LYS A 83 -2.64 13.58 4.77
N PHE A 84 -1.50 13.08 5.23
CA PHE A 84 -1.43 12.25 6.42
C PHE A 84 -1.80 13.04 7.68
N THR A 85 -1.31 14.27 7.83
CA THR A 85 -1.73 15.16 8.92
C THR A 85 -3.23 15.42 8.90
N GLU A 86 -3.83 15.68 7.74
CA GLU A 86 -5.28 15.87 7.63
C GLU A 86 -6.07 14.62 8.02
N ALA A 87 -5.61 13.45 7.57
CA ALA A 87 -6.28 12.17 7.85
C ALA A 87 -6.16 11.75 9.32
N THR A 88 -5.02 12.03 9.97
CA THR A 88 -4.72 11.53 11.32
C THR A 88 -4.86 12.59 12.41
N SER A 89 -4.95 13.86 12.05
CA SER A 89 -4.83 15.01 12.95
C SER A 89 -3.48 15.09 13.69
N ASP A 90 -2.45 14.33 13.27
CA ASP A 90 -1.09 14.50 13.79
C ASP A 90 -0.45 15.77 13.23
N THR A 91 -0.60 16.83 14.02
CA THR A 91 -0.15 18.20 13.73
C THR A 91 1.18 18.54 14.41
N ASN A 92 1.96 17.53 14.81
CA ASN A 92 3.27 17.77 15.43
C ASN A 92 4.14 18.66 14.52
N ALA A 93 4.59 19.78 15.09
CA ALA A 93 5.35 20.80 14.37
C ALA A 93 6.64 20.26 13.72
N LEU A 94 7.19 19.15 14.25
CA LEU A 94 8.35 18.48 13.68
C LEU A 94 8.17 18.07 12.21
N HIS A 95 6.94 17.76 11.79
CA HIS A 95 6.63 17.31 10.43
C HIS A 95 6.22 18.48 9.50
N LEU A 96 5.82 19.62 10.08
CA LEU A 96 5.08 20.66 9.35
C LEU A 96 5.77 22.02 9.33
N ASN A 97 6.66 22.32 10.28
CA ASN A 97 7.28 23.62 10.44
C ASN A 97 8.81 23.51 10.35
N GLU A 98 9.39 24.10 9.30
CA GLU A 98 10.84 24.06 9.04
C GLU A 98 11.64 24.78 10.14
N ASP A 99 11.22 25.98 10.56
CA ASP A 99 11.92 26.77 11.57
C ASP A 99 11.94 26.08 12.96
N PHE A 100 10.89 25.33 13.27
CA PHE A 100 10.82 24.52 14.48
C PHE A 100 11.72 23.29 14.34
N ALA A 101 11.58 22.55 13.23
CA ALA A 101 12.31 21.32 12.99
C ALA A 101 13.84 21.54 12.91
N ALA A 102 14.27 22.66 12.32
CA ALA A 102 15.67 23.09 12.25
C ALA A 102 16.33 23.29 13.63
N LYS A 103 15.54 23.58 14.68
CA LYS A 103 16.01 23.72 16.06
C LYS A 103 16.08 22.40 16.82
N THR A 104 15.56 21.32 16.24
CA THR A 104 15.61 19.99 16.83
C THR A 104 16.90 19.26 16.44
N ARG A 105 17.16 18.10 17.05
CA ARG A 105 18.28 17.23 16.68
C ARG A 105 18.31 16.78 15.22
N PHE A 106 17.19 16.91 14.51
CA PHE A 106 17.05 16.46 13.13
C PHE A 106 17.51 17.50 12.11
N GLY A 107 17.61 18.78 12.50
CA GLY A 107 18.11 19.86 11.64
C GLY A 107 17.20 20.25 10.47
N GLY A 108 16.00 19.67 10.37
CA GLY A 108 14.98 19.93 9.36
C GLY A 108 13.76 19.03 9.56
N ARG A 109 12.71 19.22 8.75
CA ARG A 109 11.49 18.40 8.84
C ARG A 109 11.76 16.94 8.49
N ILE A 110 11.13 16.04 9.23
CA ILE A 110 11.12 14.60 8.96
C ILE A 110 9.70 14.10 8.73
N VAL A 111 9.56 13.00 8.00
CA VAL A 111 8.26 12.35 7.73
C VAL A 111 7.76 11.66 9.01
N HIS A 112 6.43 11.61 9.20
CA HIS A 112 5.82 10.77 10.25
C HIS A 112 6.23 9.30 10.08
N GLY A 113 6.74 8.67 11.14
CA GLY A 113 7.10 7.24 11.07
C GLY A 113 5.89 6.35 10.71
N THR A 114 4.71 6.70 11.21
CA THR A 114 3.45 5.99 10.91
C THR A 114 3.02 6.15 9.46
N LEU A 115 3.23 7.31 8.83
CA LEU A 115 3.06 7.48 7.39
C LEU A 115 3.97 6.52 6.60
N VAL A 116 5.24 6.43 7.00
CA VAL A 116 6.19 5.50 6.38
C VAL A 116 5.75 4.04 6.57
N SER A 117 5.23 3.68 7.74
CA SER A 117 4.70 2.32 7.96
C SER A 117 3.51 1.98 7.07
N GLY A 118 2.76 2.99 6.58
CA GLY A 118 1.68 2.79 5.60
C GLY A 118 2.16 2.20 4.26
N LEU A 119 3.45 2.32 3.94
CA LEU A 119 4.04 1.67 2.76
C LEU A 119 4.03 0.13 2.88
N ILE A 120 4.11 -0.39 4.12
CA ILE A 120 3.99 -1.83 4.40
C ILE A 120 2.58 -2.30 4.03
N SER A 121 1.55 -1.56 4.48
CA SER A 121 0.16 -1.85 4.10
C SER A 121 -0.05 -1.81 2.59
N SER A 122 0.58 -0.86 1.89
CA SER A 122 0.54 -0.80 0.42
C SER A 122 1.20 -2.04 -0.19
N ALA A 123 2.39 -2.44 0.27
CA ALA A 123 3.08 -3.64 -0.19
C ALA A 123 2.26 -4.92 0.03
N LEU A 124 1.54 -5.02 1.15
CA LEU A 124 0.72 -6.19 1.48
C LEU A 124 -0.58 -6.26 0.68
N ALA A 125 -1.16 -5.13 0.27
CA ALA A 125 -2.41 -5.00 -0.51
C ALA A 125 -2.31 -5.51 -1.96
N CYS A 126 -1.42 -6.45 -2.16
CA CYS A 126 -0.73 -6.69 -3.39
C CYS A 126 -0.56 -8.20 -3.55
N PHE A 127 -0.52 -8.96 -2.45
CA PHE A 127 -0.81 -10.38 -2.50
C PHE A 127 -2.14 -10.66 -3.22
N PRO A 128 -2.25 -11.80 -3.93
CA PRO A 128 -3.53 -12.25 -4.47
C PRO A 128 -4.52 -12.49 -3.32
N GLY A 129 -5.79 -12.18 -3.54
CA GLY A 129 -6.84 -12.31 -2.51
C GLY A 129 -7.14 -11.02 -1.74
N VAL A 130 -7.84 -11.17 -0.63
CA VAL A 130 -8.20 -10.09 0.29
C VAL A 130 -7.31 -10.17 1.51
N THR A 131 -6.33 -9.28 1.60
CA THR A 131 -5.41 -9.22 2.75
C THR A 131 -6.01 -8.42 3.91
N ILE A 132 -6.11 -9.05 5.08
CA ILE A 132 -6.65 -8.50 6.32
C ILE A 132 -5.51 -8.41 7.35
N TYR A 133 -5.31 -7.21 7.90
CA TYR A 133 -4.33 -6.98 8.96
C TYR A 133 -4.82 -7.52 10.30
N LEU A 134 -4.06 -8.42 10.93
CA LEU A 134 -4.36 -8.94 12.26
C LEU A 134 -3.46 -8.30 13.32
N THR A 135 -2.15 -8.28 13.07
CA THR A 135 -1.18 -7.68 14.00
C THR A 135 -0.04 -6.99 13.25
N GLN A 136 0.60 -6.01 13.88
CA GLN A 136 1.78 -5.34 13.33
C GLN A 136 2.71 -4.88 14.45
N ASN A 137 3.96 -5.33 14.40
CA ASN A 137 5.06 -4.86 15.25
C ASN A 137 6.04 -4.04 14.41
N LEU A 138 6.49 -2.89 14.93
CA LEU A 138 7.35 -1.96 14.20
C LEU A 138 8.43 -1.37 15.12
N GLU A 139 9.65 -1.31 14.62
CA GLU A 139 10.76 -0.58 15.21
C GLU A 139 11.28 0.49 14.25
N PHE A 140 11.15 1.76 14.63
CA PHE A 140 11.63 2.90 13.84
C PHE A 140 13.12 3.11 14.08
N LYS A 141 13.94 2.68 13.12
CA LYS A 141 15.41 2.68 13.24
C LYS A 141 16.03 4.02 12.84
N ARG A 142 15.44 4.72 11.86
CA ARG A 142 16.00 5.96 11.30
C ARG A 142 14.89 6.95 10.92
N PRO A 143 15.15 8.27 11.04
CA PRO A 143 14.24 9.28 10.49
C PRO A 143 14.28 9.26 8.95
N VAL A 144 13.20 9.75 8.34
CA VAL A 144 13.06 9.88 6.89
C VAL A 144 12.91 11.35 6.54
N SER A 145 13.62 11.80 5.52
CA SER A 145 13.50 13.17 5.00
C SER A 145 12.36 13.25 3.98
N ILE A 146 11.73 14.41 3.88
CA ILE A 146 10.76 14.66 2.82
C ILE A 146 11.51 14.63 1.48
N GLY A 147 11.00 13.86 0.52
CA GLY A 147 11.63 13.62 -0.78
C GLY A 147 12.44 12.31 -0.85
N ASP A 148 12.60 11.58 0.26
CA ASP A 148 13.26 10.27 0.24
C ASP A 148 12.38 9.23 -0.49
N THR A 149 13.00 8.40 -1.33
CA THR A 149 12.39 7.18 -1.85
C THR A 149 12.63 6.03 -0.90
N LEU A 150 11.55 5.33 -0.57
CA LEU A 150 11.54 4.22 0.36
C LEU A 150 11.04 2.94 -0.32
N VAL A 151 11.61 1.82 0.11
CA VAL A 151 11.29 0.48 -0.38
C VAL A 151 10.78 -0.36 0.79
N ALA A 152 9.49 -0.66 0.80
CA ALA A 152 8.86 -1.56 1.76
C ALA A 152 8.85 -2.98 1.19
N ARG A 153 9.42 -3.95 1.91
CA ARG A 153 9.48 -5.37 1.53
C ARG A 153 8.79 -6.21 2.60
N CYS A 154 7.88 -7.07 2.19
CA CYS A 154 7.19 -8.01 3.06
C CYS A 154 7.37 -9.43 2.54
N GLU A 155 7.87 -10.34 3.38
CA GLU A 155 8.20 -11.72 3.00
C GLU A 155 7.58 -12.69 4.01
N ILE A 156 6.85 -13.69 3.50
CA ILE A 156 6.24 -14.75 4.31
C ILE A 156 7.35 -15.60 4.92
N ILE A 157 7.38 -15.66 6.24
CA ILE A 157 8.35 -16.48 6.98
C ILE A 157 7.70 -17.70 7.65
N GLU A 158 6.37 -17.67 7.81
CA GLU A 158 5.62 -18.75 8.43
C GLU A 158 4.17 -18.75 7.92
N THR A 159 3.66 -19.94 7.60
CA THR A 159 2.24 -20.19 7.35
C THR A 159 1.61 -20.69 8.64
N LEU A 160 0.54 -20.04 9.06
CA LEU A 160 -0.22 -20.36 10.26
C LEU A 160 -1.50 -21.14 9.88
N GLU A 161 -2.46 -21.23 10.79
CA GLU A 161 -3.76 -21.86 10.52
C GLU A 161 -4.67 -20.93 9.71
N ASP A 162 -5.71 -21.47 9.06
CA ASP A 162 -6.78 -20.70 8.42
C ASP A 162 -6.33 -19.58 7.45
N SER A 163 -5.35 -19.85 6.59
CA SER A 163 -4.81 -18.85 5.62
C SER A 163 -4.19 -17.62 6.27
N GLU A 164 -3.76 -17.74 7.53
CA GLU A 164 -2.94 -16.73 8.19
C GLU A 164 -1.46 -16.90 7.85
N PHE A 165 -0.76 -15.78 7.72
CA PHE A 165 0.67 -15.73 7.41
C PHE A 165 1.37 -14.73 8.33
N CYS A 166 2.54 -15.13 8.83
CA CYS A 166 3.47 -14.23 9.48
C CYS A 166 4.51 -13.78 8.46
N LEU A 167 4.71 -12.46 8.35
CA LEU A 167 5.68 -11.87 7.44
C LEU A 167 6.67 -10.99 8.19
N THR A 168 7.91 -10.95 7.70
CA THR A 168 8.80 -9.84 8.01
C THR A 168 8.34 -8.58 7.28
N THR A 169 8.52 -7.42 7.88
CA THR A 169 8.20 -6.13 7.27
C THR A 169 9.39 -5.20 7.41
N ARG A 170 10.04 -4.87 6.30
CA ARG A 170 11.23 -4.01 6.27
C ARG A 170 11.01 -2.83 5.36
N VAL A 171 11.38 -1.64 5.82
CA VAL A 171 11.42 -0.44 4.98
C VAL A 171 12.84 0.07 4.93
N GLU A 172 13.38 0.27 3.74
CA GLU A 172 14.73 0.78 3.49
C GLU A 172 14.68 2.05 2.64
N ASN A 173 15.70 2.90 2.75
CA ASN A 173 15.88 4.02 1.83
C ASN A 173 16.73 3.62 0.60
N GLU A 174 16.90 4.53 -0.37
CA GLU A 174 17.69 4.28 -1.60
C GLU A 174 19.15 3.86 -1.33
N ALA A 175 19.71 4.22 -0.17
CA ALA A 175 21.05 3.81 0.24
C ALA A 175 21.09 2.41 0.90
N GLY A 176 19.98 1.67 0.88
CA GLY A 176 19.83 0.34 1.51
C GLY A 176 19.92 0.40 3.04
N LYS A 177 19.61 1.56 3.65
CA LYS A 177 19.61 1.68 5.12
C LYS A 177 18.22 1.36 5.65
N LEU A 178 18.16 0.44 6.60
CA LEU A 178 16.94 0.06 7.29
C LEU A 178 16.32 1.24 8.05
N VAL A 179 15.11 1.61 7.69
CA VAL A 179 14.31 2.69 8.30
C VAL A 179 13.32 2.11 9.31
N ILE A 180 12.62 1.05 8.92
CA ILE A 180 11.69 0.31 9.77
C ILE A 180 12.02 -1.17 9.67
N ASP A 181 11.99 -1.86 10.81
CA ASP A 181 12.08 -3.32 10.91
C ASP A 181 10.88 -3.82 11.72
N GLY A 182 10.36 -5.00 11.42
CA GLY A 182 9.14 -5.47 12.07
C GLY A 182 8.61 -6.79 11.54
N THR A 183 7.45 -7.16 12.08
CA THR A 183 6.68 -8.33 11.65
C THR A 183 5.20 -8.00 11.63
N VAL A 184 4.45 -8.72 10.78
CA VAL A 184 3.00 -8.58 10.62
C VAL A 184 2.39 -9.97 10.57
N THR A 185 1.20 -10.12 11.14
CA THR A 185 0.33 -11.27 10.88
C THR A 185 -0.85 -10.79 10.04
N VAL A 186 -1.10 -11.46 8.92
CA VAL A 186 -2.23 -11.18 8.03
C VAL A 186 -3.03 -12.45 7.78
N LEU A 187 -4.34 -12.29 7.58
CA LEU A 187 -5.20 -13.30 6.96
C LEU A 187 -5.34 -12.94 5.48
N ILE A 188 -5.24 -13.93 4.58
CA ILE A 188 -5.46 -13.72 3.14
C ILE A 188 -6.59 -14.64 2.68
N ASP A 189 -7.77 -14.04 2.49
CA ASP A 189 -8.94 -14.74 1.98
C ASP A 189 -8.94 -14.76 0.44
N ASP A 190 -9.65 -15.72 -0.14
CA ASP A 190 -9.97 -15.69 -1.57
C ASP A 190 -10.80 -14.46 -1.92
N LEU A 191 -10.74 -14.03 -3.19
CA LEU A 191 -11.63 -12.97 -3.67
C LEU A 191 -13.08 -13.46 -3.62
N PRO A 192 -14.04 -12.60 -3.21
CA PRO A 192 -15.45 -12.97 -3.22
C PRO A 192 -15.94 -13.28 -4.64
N GLU A 193 -16.79 -14.30 -4.76
CA GLU A 193 -17.51 -14.67 -6.01
C GLU A 193 -18.49 -13.58 -6.48
#